data_AF-A0A4Q5YCE1-F1
#
_entry.id   AF-A0A4Q5YCE1-F1
#
_cell.length_a   1.000
_cell.length_b   1.000
_cell.length_c   1.000
_cell.angle_alpha   90.00
_cell.angle_beta   90.00
_cell.angle_gamma   90.00
#
_symmetry.space_group_name_H-M   'P 1'
#
loop_
_entity.id
_entity.type
_entity.pdbx_description
1 polymer ?
#
loop_
_entity_poly.entity_id
_entity_poly.type
_entity_poly.pdbx_seq_one_letter_code
_entity_poly.pdbx_strand_id
1 'polypeptide(L)'
;MYNQEKVDDFIQRSEEVIQNHDKDGAFHIISAEIEACEDRYLNEYITALNFIRSEKVLDWIEKNTHRIINVGLSWGHLAASSHFNWDRATKWLEKGRPLSLIALDALVFCTTVGERLNQSPWMRQIQPKLIDNPRPEIVAARLQRYLGADSVPRTKNAVRKIIENIYDARH
;
A
#
# COMPACT_ATOMS: atom_id res chain seq x y z
N MET A 1 -9.29 -14.29 21.82
CA MET A 1 -10.52 -13.68 21.27
C MET A 1 -10.10 -12.36 20.64
N TYR A 2 -10.56 -12.09 19.41
CA TYR A 2 -10.33 -10.79 18.77
C TYR A 2 -11.13 -9.71 19.52
N ASN A 3 -10.55 -8.51 19.68
CA ASN A 3 -11.17 -7.40 20.41
C ASN A 3 -11.23 -6.19 19.49
N GLN A 4 -12.43 -5.83 19.05
CA GLN A 4 -12.65 -4.70 18.15
C GLN A 4 -12.49 -3.36 18.86
N GLU A 5 -12.92 -3.23 20.12
CA GLU A 5 -12.77 -1.99 20.91
C GLU A 5 -11.30 -1.59 21.02
N LYS A 6 -10.41 -2.59 21.20
CA LYS A 6 -8.96 -2.34 21.22
C LYS A 6 -8.44 -1.70 19.92
N VAL A 7 -8.98 -2.13 18.77
CA VAL A 7 -8.63 -1.57 17.46
C VAL A 7 -9.18 -0.16 17.33
N ASP A 8 -10.46 0.03 17.67
CA ASP A 8 -11.13 1.34 17.55
C ASP A 8 -10.44 2.39 18.44
N ASP A 9 -10.13 2.03 19.69
CA ASP A 9 -9.38 2.88 20.62
C ASP A 9 -8.00 3.25 20.08
N PHE A 10 -7.30 2.31 19.43
CA PHE A 10 -5.99 2.56 18.83
C PHE A 10 -6.09 3.53 17.65
N ILE A 11 -7.09 3.37 16.78
CA ILE A 11 -7.30 4.28 15.65
C ILE A 11 -7.64 5.68 16.15
N GLN A 12 -8.53 5.81 17.13
CA GLN A 12 -8.87 7.09 17.74
C GLN A 12 -7.64 7.79 18.35
N ARG A 13 -6.85 7.08 19.14
CA ARG A 13 -5.60 7.63 19.69
C ARG A 13 -4.61 8.03 18.60
N SER A 14 -4.53 7.25 17.52
CA SER A 14 -3.66 7.58 16.40
C SER A 14 -4.06 8.92 15.77
N GLU A 15 -5.36 9.15 15.54
CA GLU A 15 -5.89 10.42 15.04
C GLU A 15 -5.49 11.61 15.94
N GLU A 16 -5.60 11.45 17.26
CA GLU A 16 -5.16 12.46 18.23
C GLU A 16 -3.66 12.71 18.17
N VAL A 17 -2.84 11.66 18.04
CA VAL A 17 -1.39 11.77 17.91
C VAL A 17 -1.01 12.62 16.70
N ILE A 18 -1.68 12.43 15.57
CA ILE A 18 -1.42 13.17 14.32
C ILE A 18 -1.82 14.65 14.42
N GLN A 19 -2.83 14.97 15.23
CA GLN A 19 -3.23 16.37 15.46
C GLN A 19 -2.24 17.11 16.37
N ASN A 20 -1.55 16.38 17.25
CA ASN A 20 -0.72 16.96 18.30
C ASN A 20 0.79 16.88 18.03
N HIS A 21 1.22 16.15 17.00
CA HIS A 21 2.62 15.97 16.64
C HIS A 21 2.87 16.29 15.17
N ASP A 22 4.11 16.59 14.83
CA ASP A 22 4.52 16.57 13.43
C ASP A 22 4.48 15.14 12.87
N LYS A 23 4.59 15.01 11.53
CA LYS A 23 4.48 13.71 10.87
C LYS A 23 5.52 12.69 11.34
N ASP A 24 6.72 13.16 11.70
CA ASP A 24 7.82 12.31 12.11
C ASP A 24 7.61 11.78 13.54
N GLY A 25 7.24 12.65 14.48
CA GLY A 25 6.87 12.28 15.83
C GLY A 25 5.65 11.36 15.85
N ALA A 26 4.61 11.68 15.08
CA ALA A 26 3.42 10.84 14.94
C ALA A 26 3.76 9.46 14.38
N PHE A 27 4.60 9.39 13.34
CA PHE A 27 5.07 8.13 12.78
C PHE A 27 5.81 7.30 13.83
N HIS A 28 6.72 7.87 14.60
CA HIS A 28 7.45 7.16 15.63
C HIS A 28 6.53 6.56 16.70
N ILE A 29 5.55 7.32 17.19
CA ILE A 29 4.61 6.86 18.22
C ILE A 29 3.74 5.73 17.67
N ILE A 30 3.08 5.96 16.53
CA ILE A 30 2.15 4.99 15.94
C ILE A 30 2.89 3.71 15.55
N SER A 31 4.03 3.82 14.85
CA SER A 31 4.79 2.64 14.41
C SER A 31 5.31 1.80 15.58
N ALA A 32 5.71 2.41 16.71
CA ALA A 32 6.13 1.69 17.90
C ALA A 32 4.99 0.86 18.52
N GLU A 33 3.76 1.39 18.55
CA GLU A 33 2.60 0.66 19.05
C GLU A 33 2.22 -0.50 18.11
N ILE A 34 2.33 -0.31 16.79
CA ILE A 34 2.14 -1.38 15.80
C ILE A 34 3.24 -2.45 15.92
N GLU A 35 4.49 -2.07 16.17
CA GLU A 35 5.59 -3.02 16.40
C GLU A 35 5.34 -3.87 17.66
N ALA A 36 4.69 -3.31 18.69
CA ALA A 36 4.35 -4.00 19.94
C ALA A 36 3.02 -4.77 19.89
N CYS A 37 2.19 -4.60 18.85
CA CYS A 37 0.88 -5.25 18.79
C CYS A 37 0.99 -6.73 18.42
N GLU A 38 -0.01 -7.53 18.81
CA GLU A 38 -0.11 -8.93 18.39
C GLU A 38 -0.43 -9.02 16.89
N ASP A 39 0.16 -9.97 16.17
CA ASP A 39 0.02 -10.11 14.71
C ASP A 39 -1.44 -10.22 14.24
N ARG A 40 -2.35 -10.72 15.10
CA ARG A 40 -3.79 -10.81 14.81
C ARG A 40 -4.49 -9.46 14.62
N TYR A 41 -3.87 -8.36 15.05
CA TYR A 41 -4.38 -6.99 14.90
C TYR A 41 -3.61 -6.18 13.84
N LEU A 42 -2.55 -6.76 13.26
CA LEU A 42 -1.61 -6.04 12.42
C LEU A 42 -2.30 -5.40 11.21
N ASN A 43 -3.21 -6.13 10.55
CA ASN A 43 -3.89 -5.64 9.34
C ASN A 43 -4.78 -4.43 9.59
N GLU A 44 -5.36 -4.34 10.78
CA GLU A 44 -6.21 -3.23 11.22
C GLU A 44 -5.34 -2.08 11.72
N TYR A 45 -4.31 -2.37 12.51
CA TYR A 45 -3.41 -1.37 13.09
C TYR A 45 -2.62 -0.59 12.03
N ILE A 46 -2.15 -1.25 10.97
CA ILE A 46 -1.42 -0.55 9.90
C ILE A 46 -2.26 0.53 9.21
N THR A 47 -3.60 0.49 9.34
CA THR A 47 -4.45 1.50 8.73
C THR A 47 -4.21 2.88 9.33
N ALA A 48 -3.73 2.99 10.58
CA ALA A 48 -3.32 4.25 11.19
C ALA A 48 -2.13 4.90 10.48
N LEU A 49 -1.22 4.12 9.88
CA LEU A 49 -0.09 4.68 9.13
C LEU A 49 -0.53 5.40 7.85
N ASN A 50 -1.77 5.21 7.38
CA ASN A 50 -2.32 5.95 6.25
C ASN A 50 -2.33 7.46 6.49
N PHE A 51 -2.43 7.90 7.74
CA PHE A 51 -2.44 9.33 8.04
C PHE A 51 -1.06 9.99 7.86
N ILE A 52 0.03 9.22 7.96
CA ILE A 52 1.40 9.74 7.89
C ILE A 52 1.77 10.15 6.46
N ARG A 53 1.46 9.29 5.48
CA ARG A 53 1.71 9.51 4.04
C ARG A 53 3.15 9.93 3.76
N SER A 54 4.09 9.04 4.07
CA SER A 54 5.53 9.29 3.95
C SER A 54 6.26 8.04 3.51
N GLU A 55 7.40 8.20 2.83
CA GLU A 55 8.26 7.07 2.44
C GLU A 55 8.75 6.24 3.64
N LYS A 56 8.84 6.83 4.84
CA LYS A 56 9.15 6.11 6.08
C LYS A 56 8.19 4.96 6.35
N VAL A 57 6.93 5.07 5.93
CA VAL A 57 5.94 3.99 6.02
C VAL A 57 6.33 2.83 5.09
N LEU A 58 6.83 3.14 3.89
CA LEU A 58 7.30 2.12 2.96
C LEU A 58 8.52 1.38 3.51
N ASP A 59 9.48 2.11 4.10
CA ASP A 59 10.64 1.51 4.77
C ASP A 59 10.21 0.63 5.95
N TRP A 60 9.20 1.07 6.70
CA TRP A 60 8.61 0.28 7.78
C TRP A 60 7.96 -1.02 7.27
N ILE A 61 7.22 -0.99 6.16
CA ILE A 61 6.68 -2.20 5.51
C ILE A 61 7.81 -3.16 5.18
N GLU A 62 8.90 -2.68 4.59
CA GLU A 62 10.05 -3.53 4.22
C GLU A 62 10.69 -4.21 5.43
N LYS A 63 10.89 -3.47 6.53
CA LYS A 63 11.45 -3.99 7.79
C LYS A 63 10.54 -5.03 8.45
N ASN A 64 9.23 -4.89 8.31
CA ASN A 64 8.23 -5.72 8.99
C ASN A 64 7.65 -6.86 8.12
N THR A 65 8.24 -7.13 6.96
CA THR A 65 7.79 -8.19 6.03
C THR A 65 7.61 -9.56 6.68
N HIS A 66 8.46 -9.91 7.65
CA HIS A 66 8.40 -11.18 8.37
C HIS A 66 7.10 -11.39 9.17
N ARG A 67 6.39 -10.32 9.53
CA ARG A 67 5.10 -10.36 10.24
C ARG A 67 3.90 -10.45 9.28
N ILE A 68 4.11 -10.25 7.98
CA ILE A 68 3.04 -10.18 6.98
C ILE A 68 2.73 -11.59 6.48
N ILE A 69 1.83 -12.28 7.18
CA ILE A 69 1.40 -13.63 6.82
C ILE A 69 0.43 -13.59 5.62
N ASN A 70 -0.48 -12.62 5.61
CA ASN A 70 -1.51 -12.46 4.58
C ASN A 70 -1.54 -11.03 4.05
N VAL A 71 -1.36 -10.86 2.75
CA VAL A 71 -1.45 -9.54 2.10
C VAL A 71 -2.92 -9.24 1.77
N GLY A 72 -3.58 -8.50 2.65
CA GLY A 72 -4.88 -7.86 2.38
C GLY A 72 -4.76 -6.56 1.58
N LEU A 73 -5.89 -6.03 1.11
CA LEU A 73 -5.93 -4.77 0.35
C LEU A 73 -5.41 -3.56 1.14
N SER A 74 -5.48 -3.59 2.46
CA SER A 74 -4.99 -2.52 3.35
C SER A 74 -3.49 -2.24 3.17
N TRP A 75 -2.69 -3.26 2.85
CA TRP A 75 -1.26 -3.08 2.59
C TRP A 75 -1.00 -2.33 1.28
N GLY A 76 -1.68 -2.71 0.20
CA GLY A 76 -1.59 -2.00 -1.07
C GLY A 76 -2.11 -0.56 -0.96
N HIS A 77 -3.17 -0.37 -0.18
CA HIS A 77 -3.73 0.94 0.14
C HIS A 77 -2.71 1.82 0.87
N LEU A 78 -2.09 1.27 1.92
CA LEU A 78 -1.07 1.95 2.71
C LEU A 78 0.16 2.32 1.88
N ALA A 79 0.63 1.40 1.04
CA ALA A 79 1.75 1.67 0.15
C ALA A 79 1.40 2.81 -0.83
N ALA A 80 0.27 2.70 -1.54
CA ALA A 80 -0.16 3.71 -2.52
C ALA A 80 -0.30 5.11 -1.93
N SER A 81 -0.76 5.23 -0.68
CA SER A 81 -0.93 6.53 0.00
C SER A 81 0.37 7.13 0.55
N SER A 82 1.45 6.35 0.59
CA SER A 82 2.71 6.67 1.28
C SER A 82 3.86 7.02 0.31
N HIS A 83 3.55 7.81 -0.73
CA HIS A 83 4.54 8.26 -1.73
C HIS A 83 5.19 7.11 -2.51
N PHE A 84 4.38 6.12 -2.90
CA PHE A 84 4.86 5.00 -3.70
C PHE A 84 5.36 5.44 -5.08
N ASN A 85 6.49 4.88 -5.51
CA ASN A 85 7.11 5.17 -6.80
C ASN A 85 7.46 3.86 -7.54
N TRP A 86 7.76 3.98 -8.82
CA TRP A 86 8.02 2.85 -9.70
C TRP A 86 9.34 2.14 -9.39
N ASP A 87 10.38 2.86 -8.98
CA ASP A 87 11.64 2.26 -8.55
C ASP A 87 11.42 1.28 -7.38
N ARG A 88 10.69 1.70 -6.35
CA ARG A 88 10.37 0.85 -5.20
C ARG A 88 9.42 -0.29 -5.58
N ALA A 89 8.43 -0.04 -6.45
CA ALA A 89 7.59 -1.10 -7.00
C ALA A 89 8.41 -2.17 -7.71
N THR A 90 9.39 -1.77 -8.52
CA THR A 90 10.28 -2.67 -9.25
C THR A 90 11.09 -3.54 -8.29
N LYS A 91 11.70 -2.93 -7.26
CA LYS A 91 12.45 -3.65 -6.21
C LYS A 91 11.57 -4.63 -5.44
N TRP A 92 10.35 -4.25 -5.09
CA TRP A 92 9.40 -5.12 -4.39
C TRP A 92 8.96 -6.31 -5.24
N LEU A 93 8.77 -6.11 -6.55
CA LEU A 93 8.51 -7.21 -7.49
C LEU A 93 9.70 -8.19 -7.56
N GLU A 94 10.95 -7.71 -7.44
CA GLU A 94 12.15 -8.56 -7.42
C GLU A 94 12.30 -9.36 -6.14
N LYS A 95 11.98 -8.76 -4.99
CA LYS A 95 12.04 -9.41 -3.67
C LYS A 95 11.02 -10.55 -3.53
N GLY A 96 9.97 -10.58 -4.35
CA GLY A 96 8.90 -11.57 -4.28
C GLY A 96 7.95 -11.33 -3.11
N ARG A 97 7.22 -12.37 -2.70
CA ARG A 97 6.18 -12.25 -1.66
C ARG A 97 6.80 -12.03 -0.27
N PRO A 98 6.18 -11.22 0.60
CA PRO A 98 4.87 -10.57 0.43
C PRO A 98 4.91 -9.25 -0.37
N LEU A 99 6.08 -8.61 -0.49
CA LEU A 99 6.24 -7.27 -1.06
C LEU A 99 5.73 -7.13 -2.50
N SER A 100 5.92 -8.15 -3.32
CA SER A 100 5.45 -8.12 -4.70
C SER A 100 3.92 -8.02 -4.81
N LEU A 101 3.17 -8.66 -3.90
CA LEU A 101 1.71 -8.53 -3.86
C LEU A 101 1.29 -7.14 -3.39
N ILE A 102 1.99 -6.58 -2.38
CA ILE A 102 1.75 -5.22 -1.91
C ILE A 102 2.01 -4.23 -3.05
N ALA A 103 3.10 -4.41 -3.81
CA ALA A 103 3.43 -3.56 -4.95
C ALA A 103 2.34 -3.60 -6.03
N LEU A 104 1.82 -4.78 -6.35
CA LEU A 104 0.74 -4.91 -7.34
C LEU A 104 -0.55 -4.25 -6.88
N ASP A 105 -0.96 -4.46 -5.64
CA ASP A 105 -2.15 -3.81 -5.11
C ASP A 105 -1.97 -2.27 -5.08
N ALA A 106 -0.79 -1.79 -4.67
CA ALA A 106 -0.46 -0.37 -4.71
C ALA A 106 -0.47 0.21 -6.13
N LEU A 107 0.06 -0.50 -7.11
CA LEU A 107 0.03 -0.09 -8.53
C LEU A 107 -1.40 -0.04 -9.07
N VAL A 108 -2.26 -1.00 -8.69
CA VAL A 108 -3.69 -0.94 -9.04
C VAL A 108 -4.29 0.35 -8.50
N PHE A 109 -4.03 0.69 -7.24
CA PHE A 109 -4.50 1.94 -6.64
C PHE A 109 -3.95 3.18 -7.35
N CYS A 110 -2.65 3.22 -7.65
CA CYS A 110 -2.00 4.37 -8.28
C CYS A 110 -2.36 4.58 -9.75
N THR A 111 -2.90 3.56 -10.43
CA THR A 111 -3.26 3.63 -11.86
C THR A 111 -4.77 3.74 -12.07
N THR A 112 -5.59 3.45 -11.07
CA THR A 112 -7.05 3.54 -11.21
C THR A 112 -7.48 5.01 -11.27
N VAL A 113 -8.21 5.38 -12.33
CA VAL A 113 -8.68 6.76 -12.61
C VAL A 113 -10.21 6.84 -12.75
N GLY A 114 -10.76 8.06 -12.76
CA GLY A 114 -12.17 8.34 -13.09
C GLY A 114 -13.18 7.82 -12.06
N GLU A 115 -14.40 7.50 -12.50
CA GLU A 115 -15.47 6.93 -11.65
C GLU A 115 -15.09 5.58 -11.01
N ARG A 116 -14.06 4.91 -11.56
CA ARG A 116 -13.48 3.69 -11.03
C ARG A 116 -12.53 3.95 -9.86
N LEU A 117 -12.16 5.20 -9.56
CA LEU A 117 -11.43 5.56 -8.34
C LEU A 117 -12.19 4.97 -7.15
N ASN A 118 -11.49 4.02 -6.53
CA ASN A 118 -11.92 3.09 -5.51
C ASN A 118 -13.03 3.64 -4.59
N GLN A 119 -13.95 2.76 -4.20
CA GLN A 119 -15.14 3.09 -3.40
C GLN A 119 -14.84 3.83 -2.08
N SER A 120 -13.59 3.85 -1.60
CA SER A 120 -13.17 4.61 -0.43
C SER A 120 -13.11 6.13 -0.72
N PRO A 121 -13.87 6.96 0.01
CA PRO A 121 -13.80 8.42 -0.09
C PRO A 121 -12.38 8.97 0.10
N TRP A 122 -11.60 8.35 0.99
CA TRP A 122 -10.24 8.75 1.29
C TRP A 122 -9.30 8.59 0.09
N MET A 123 -9.43 7.50 -0.67
CA MET A 123 -8.64 7.29 -1.88
C MET A 123 -9.01 8.24 -3.00
N ARG A 124 -10.27 8.67 -3.08
CA ARG A 124 -10.71 9.71 -4.02
C ARG A 124 -10.13 11.08 -3.69
N GLN A 125 -9.91 11.36 -2.40
CA GLN A 125 -9.28 12.61 -1.97
C GLN A 125 -7.78 12.62 -2.28
N ILE A 126 -7.09 11.50 -2.05
CA ILE A 126 -5.64 11.42 -2.27
C ILE A 126 -5.28 11.27 -3.74
N GLN A 127 -6.07 10.50 -4.50
CA GLN A 127 -5.78 10.11 -5.88
C GLN A 127 -4.32 9.70 -6.05
N PRO A 128 -3.89 8.61 -5.38
CA PRO A 128 -2.49 8.22 -5.40
C PRO A 128 -2.04 8.00 -6.84
N LYS A 129 -0.81 8.42 -7.14
CA LYS A 129 -0.15 8.25 -8.42
C LYS A 129 1.30 7.87 -8.16
N LEU A 130 1.91 7.20 -9.13
CA LEU A 130 3.35 6.99 -9.11
C LEU A 130 4.05 8.34 -9.29
N ILE A 131 4.86 8.72 -8.30
CA ILE A 131 5.52 10.04 -8.26
C ILE A 131 6.44 10.25 -9.46
N ASP A 132 7.11 9.20 -9.90
CA ASP A 132 8.09 9.20 -10.98
C ASP A 132 7.48 9.00 -12.39
N ASN A 133 6.16 8.87 -12.48
CA ASN A 133 5.39 8.80 -13.74
C ASN A 133 6.08 7.97 -14.85
N PRO A 134 6.35 6.68 -14.61
CA PRO A 134 7.06 5.84 -15.56
C PRO A 134 6.28 5.71 -16.88
N ARG A 135 7.01 5.53 -17.99
CA ARG A 135 6.37 5.27 -19.28
C ARG A 135 5.55 3.96 -19.21
N PRO A 136 4.29 3.95 -19.67
CA PRO A 136 3.42 2.77 -19.64
C PRO A 136 4.06 1.51 -20.23
N GLU A 137 4.86 1.66 -21.28
CA GLU A 137 5.53 0.55 -21.96
C GLU A 137 6.58 -0.12 -21.05
N ILE A 138 7.27 0.66 -20.20
CA ILE A 138 8.23 0.16 -19.22
C ILE A 138 7.49 -0.61 -18.12
N VAL A 139 6.37 -0.06 -17.63
CA VAL A 139 5.52 -0.70 -16.61
C VAL A 139 4.99 -2.03 -17.13
N ALA A 140 4.37 -2.03 -18.30
CA ALA A 140 3.80 -3.21 -18.92
C ALA A 140 4.86 -4.30 -19.14
N ALA A 141 6.01 -3.97 -19.71
CA ALA A 141 7.09 -4.94 -19.94
C ALA A 141 7.58 -5.59 -18.63
N ARG A 142 7.74 -4.79 -17.55
CA ARG A 142 8.18 -5.31 -16.26
C ARG A 142 7.13 -6.21 -15.61
N LEU A 143 5.86 -5.84 -15.65
CA LEU A 143 4.77 -6.64 -15.09
C LEU A 143 4.57 -7.96 -15.85
N GLN A 144 4.69 -7.94 -17.18
CA GLN A 144 4.66 -9.16 -18.00
C GLN A 144 5.83 -10.09 -17.65
N ARG A 145 7.03 -9.54 -17.42
CA ARG A 145 8.17 -10.34 -16.94
C ARG A 145 7.91 -10.93 -15.56
N TYR A 146 7.31 -10.17 -14.65
CA TYR A 146 6.95 -10.65 -13.31
C TYR A 146 5.95 -11.81 -13.36
N LEU A 147 5.00 -11.81 -14.29
CA LEU A 147 4.09 -12.93 -14.50
C LEU A 147 4.80 -14.24 -14.89
N GLY A 148 6.00 -14.16 -15.46
CA GLY A 148 6.84 -15.34 -15.69
C GLY A 148 7.35 -15.99 -14.40
N ALA A 149 7.46 -15.22 -13.31
CA ALA A 149 7.91 -15.70 -12.00
C ALA A 149 6.74 -16.07 -11.07
N ASP A 150 5.67 -15.29 -11.07
CA ASP A 150 4.46 -15.53 -10.26
C ASP A 150 3.21 -15.29 -11.11
N SER A 151 2.57 -16.37 -11.55
CA SER A 151 1.44 -16.33 -12.49
C SER A 151 0.09 -16.73 -11.86
N VAL A 152 -0.06 -16.63 -10.53
CA VAL A 152 -1.33 -17.03 -9.88
C VAL A 152 -2.49 -16.10 -10.28
N PRO A 153 -3.76 -16.55 -10.13
CA PRO A 153 -4.91 -15.76 -10.59
C PRO A 153 -4.95 -14.32 -10.05
N ARG A 154 -4.67 -14.13 -8.75
CA ARG A 154 -4.61 -12.78 -8.15
C ARG A 154 -3.60 -11.88 -8.85
N THR A 155 -2.40 -12.37 -9.08
CA THR A 155 -1.32 -11.64 -9.75
C THR A 155 -1.70 -11.28 -11.19
N LYS A 156 -2.22 -12.24 -11.96
CA LYS A 156 -2.69 -12.02 -13.34
C LYS A 156 -3.77 -10.94 -13.39
N ASN A 157 -4.73 -11.00 -12.48
CA ASN A 157 -5.81 -10.02 -12.41
C ASN A 157 -5.29 -8.61 -12.09
N ALA A 158 -4.37 -8.48 -11.13
CA ALA A 158 -3.77 -7.19 -10.80
C ALA A 158 -2.97 -6.62 -11.97
N VAL A 159 -2.09 -7.42 -12.60
CA VAL A 159 -1.30 -6.98 -13.76
C VAL A 159 -2.19 -6.56 -14.92
N ARG A 160 -3.21 -7.34 -15.25
CA ARG A 160 -4.17 -6.99 -16.30
C ARG A 160 -4.84 -5.65 -16.01
N LYS A 161 -5.35 -5.46 -14.79
CA LYS A 161 -6.01 -4.22 -14.38
C LYS A 161 -5.08 -3.01 -14.46
N ILE A 162 -3.81 -3.16 -14.03
CA ILE A 162 -2.81 -2.09 -14.13
C ILE A 162 -2.57 -1.70 -15.59
N ILE A 163 -2.40 -2.69 -16.47
CA ILE A 163 -2.16 -2.46 -17.90
C ILE A 163 -3.38 -1.79 -18.54
N GLU A 164 -4.60 -2.28 -18.29
CA GLU A 164 -5.84 -1.66 -18.78
C GLU A 164 -5.90 -0.18 -18.35
N ASN A 165 -5.68 0.10 -17.06
CA ASN A 165 -5.73 1.46 -16.52
C ASN A 165 -4.73 2.45 -17.17
N ILE A 166 -3.46 2.05 -17.35
CA ILE A 166 -2.41 2.95 -17.86
C ILE A 166 -2.57 3.27 -19.35
N TYR A 167 -3.25 2.40 -20.12
CA TYR A 167 -3.54 2.63 -21.53
C TYR A 167 -4.90 3.30 -21.73
N ASP A 168 -5.92 2.99 -20.92
CA ASP A 168 -7.23 3.65 -20.94
C ASP A 168 -7.12 5.15 -20.60
N ALA A 169 -6.20 5.53 -19.71
CA ALA A 169 -5.97 6.94 -19.33
C ALA A 169 -5.43 7.84 -20.48
N ARG A 170 -5.20 7.29 -21.68
CA ARG A 170 -4.75 8.02 -22.87
C ARG A 170 -5.90 8.39 -23.83
N HIS A 171 -7.15 8.07 -23.49
CA HIS A 171 -8.36 8.44 -24.23
C HIS A 171 -9.24 9.38 -23.43
#